data_AF-A0A935QUP0-F1
#
_entry.id   AF-A0A935QUP0-F1
#
_cell.length_a   1.000
_cell.length_b   1.000
_cell.length_c   1.000
_cell.angle_alpha   90.00
_cell.angle_beta   90.00
_cell.angle_gamma   90.00
#
_symmetry.space_group_name_H-M   'P 1'
#
loop_
_entity.id
_entity.type
_entity.pdbx_description
1 polymer ?
#
loop_
_entity_poly.entity_id
_entity_poly.type
_entity_poly.pdbx_seq_one_letter_code
_entity_poly.pdbx_strand_id
1 'polypeptide(L)'
;MSQPTRGDAHKSLLTGHPWSEATGLQRVRPGFCFEPDEDALLALGWPHLALLVDDDDPQHPPVPVRRVLRQLYFKRRIRWQRTSAIRLTRAWGQPVIFTKGLDEDLLHESVASALEQREPISNREADLLVETRMTRTTAGMSEQSIESFCMLLEAQVGPARLVKSMTELLEDMSTEQLWVRWTLPSWFTFQLGYLLERLPRERAQHFKPRLRNVLERALSAADPRPWSDRQSSHARSLHLVLNGGRAAIESTDGDPRWYTHIHDDSELISRRIGRVASVVEPDAHMVFLGGLRVLRQYGRDWRKKLATLDAQEWFIEQMGPINAPETLALMLAMRRGSLVRTTAAGWFHTRADAVMPMLAEAAKGEGELALAAQDTLRELERRRIG
;
A
#
# COMPACT_ATOMS: atom_id res chain seq x y z
N MET A 1 4.02 -22.86 34.54
CA MET A 1 4.42 -21.74 33.66
C MET A 1 3.32 -21.56 32.64
N SER A 2 2.54 -20.49 32.76
CA SER A 2 1.42 -20.19 31.87
C SER A 2 1.96 -19.89 30.47
N GLN A 3 1.47 -20.57 29.43
CA GLN A 3 1.82 -20.21 28.05
C GLN A 3 1.33 -18.77 27.79
N PRO A 4 2.16 -17.88 27.25
CA PRO A 4 1.73 -16.53 26.90
C PRO A 4 0.54 -16.64 25.93
N THR A 5 -0.52 -15.89 26.21
CA THR A 5 -1.68 -15.86 25.31
C THR A 5 -1.26 -15.23 23.98
N ARG A 6 -1.85 -15.65 22.86
CA ARG A 6 -1.54 -15.09 21.52
C ARG A 6 -1.65 -13.55 21.49
N GLY A 7 -2.45 -12.94 22.38
CA GLY A 7 -2.55 -11.49 22.58
C GLY A 7 -1.27 -10.80 23.08
N ASP A 8 -0.44 -11.48 23.88
CA ASP A 8 0.78 -10.92 24.47
C ASP A 8 1.95 -10.88 23.47
N ALA A 9 1.95 -11.79 22.48
CA ALA A 9 2.97 -11.83 21.42
C ALA A 9 2.90 -10.61 20.47
N HIS A 10 1.71 -10.04 20.24
CA HIS A 10 1.53 -8.87 19.39
C HIS A 10 2.19 -7.61 19.97
N LYS A 11 2.22 -7.47 21.31
CA LYS A 11 2.91 -6.33 21.95
C LYS A 11 4.42 -6.43 21.78
N SER A 12 5.00 -7.63 21.83
CA SER A 12 6.46 -7.84 21.79
C SER A 12 7.12 -7.37 20.50
N LEU A 13 6.46 -7.50 19.35
CA LEU A 13 7.06 -7.18 18.03
C LEU A 13 7.01 -5.69 17.68
N LEU A 14 6.06 -4.96 18.25
CA LEU A 14 5.93 -3.51 18.09
C LEU A 14 6.43 -2.73 19.31
N THR A 15 6.91 -3.40 20.35
CA THR A 15 7.47 -2.72 21.53
C THR A 15 8.71 -1.92 21.09
N GLY A 16 8.62 -0.59 21.20
CA GLY A 16 9.65 0.34 20.71
C GLY A 16 9.50 0.75 19.25
N HIS A 17 8.56 0.19 18.49
CA HIS A 17 8.24 0.65 17.14
C HIS A 17 7.38 1.93 17.21
N PRO A 18 7.57 2.93 16.32
CA PRO A 18 6.76 4.15 16.27
C PRO A 18 5.24 3.95 16.15
N TRP A 19 4.79 2.72 15.86
CA TRP A 19 3.39 2.37 15.66
C TRP A 19 2.76 1.64 16.85
N SER A 20 3.47 1.41 17.96
CA SER A 20 2.96 0.64 19.10
C SER A 20 1.64 1.16 19.67
N GLU A 21 1.37 2.45 19.49
CA GLU A 21 0.17 3.15 19.95
C GLU A 21 -0.75 3.59 18.80
N ALA A 22 -0.47 3.14 17.57
CA ALA A 22 -1.23 3.52 16.39
C ALA A 22 -2.71 3.13 16.51
N THR A 23 -3.60 4.06 16.13
CA THR A 23 -5.05 3.87 16.18
C THR A 23 -5.50 2.65 15.37
N GLY A 24 -4.86 2.41 14.22
CA GLY A 24 -5.16 1.28 13.34
C GLY A 24 -5.00 -0.08 13.99
N LEU A 25 -4.12 -0.23 14.99
CA LEU A 25 -3.88 -1.52 15.67
C LEU A 25 -5.10 -2.04 16.43
N GLN A 26 -6.08 -1.18 16.74
CA GLN A 26 -7.35 -1.62 17.33
C GLN A 26 -8.16 -2.54 16.40
N ARG A 27 -7.82 -2.58 15.11
CA ARG A 27 -8.49 -3.40 14.09
C ARG A 27 -7.79 -4.73 13.81
N VAL A 28 -6.68 -5.04 14.48
CA VAL A 28 -5.95 -6.30 14.29
C VAL A 28 -6.89 -7.50 14.41
N ARG A 29 -6.77 -8.44 13.48
CA ARG A 29 -7.56 -9.68 13.42
C ARG A 29 -6.62 -10.87 13.60
N PRO A 30 -6.36 -11.34 14.84
CA PRO A 30 -5.38 -12.39 15.08
C PRO A 30 -5.64 -13.65 14.27
N GLY A 31 -4.62 -14.11 13.54
CA GLY A 31 -4.67 -15.30 12.70
C GLY A 31 -5.32 -15.07 11.32
N PHE A 32 -5.53 -13.82 10.93
CA PHE A 32 -5.95 -13.49 9.57
C PHE A 32 -4.82 -13.73 8.56
N CYS A 33 -3.59 -13.42 8.96
CA CYS A 33 -2.35 -13.80 8.31
C CYS A 33 -1.73 -15.06 8.94
N PHE A 34 -0.72 -15.61 8.25
CA PHE A 34 0.08 -16.71 8.81
C PHE A 34 0.91 -16.21 9.99
N GLU A 35 1.47 -15.01 9.88
CA GLU A 35 2.31 -14.41 10.92
C GLU A 35 1.60 -13.25 11.67
N PRO A 36 1.76 -13.15 13.01
CA PRO A 36 1.13 -12.10 13.82
C PRO A 36 1.55 -10.65 13.49
N ASP A 37 2.75 -10.45 12.94
CA ASP A 37 3.24 -9.15 12.48
C ASP A 37 2.52 -8.70 11.20
N GLU A 38 2.26 -9.62 10.28
CA GLU A 38 1.50 -9.36 9.05
C GLU A 38 0.06 -8.91 9.37
N ASP A 39 -0.57 -9.47 10.42
CA ASP A 39 -1.87 -8.99 10.92
C ASP A 39 -1.83 -7.51 11.34
N ALA A 40 -0.74 -7.11 12.01
CA ALA A 40 -0.55 -5.73 12.43
C ALA A 40 -0.28 -4.81 11.24
N LEU A 41 0.53 -5.25 10.27
CA LEU A 41 0.79 -4.49 9.05
C LEU A 41 -0.49 -4.26 8.24
N LEU A 42 -1.35 -5.27 8.11
CA LEU A 42 -2.66 -5.12 7.47
C LEU A 42 -3.54 -4.13 8.22
N ALA A 43 -3.58 -4.19 9.55
CA ALA A 43 -4.34 -3.22 10.35
C ALA A 43 -3.84 -1.77 10.18
N LEU A 44 -2.53 -1.60 9.96
CA LEU A 44 -1.89 -0.31 9.69
C LEU A 44 -1.98 0.14 8.23
N GLY A 45 -2.66 -0.60 7.36
CA GLY A 45 -2.92 -0.19 5.98
C GLY A 45 -2.02 -0.82 4.93
N TRP A 46 -1.33 -1.94 5.21
CA TRP A 46 -0.60 -2.68 4.16
C TRP A 46 -1.53 -2.96 2.96
N PRO A 47 -1.11 -2.66 1.71
CA PRO A 47 0.25 -2.41 1.24
C PRO A 47 0.66 -0.92 1.18
N HIS A 48 -0.08 -0.02 1.84
CA HIS A 48 0.13 1.43 1.80
C HIS A 48 1.13 1.93 2.86
N LEU A 49 2.14 1.12 3.21
CA LEU A 49 3.25 1.46 4.09
C LEU A 49 4.53 0.85 3.56
N ALA A 50 5.67 1.43 3.93
CA ALA A 50 6.99 0.87 3.68
C ALA A 50 7.69 0.52 4.99
N LEU A 51 8.48 -0.55 4.95
CA LEU A 51 9.38 -1.00 6.01
C LEU A 51 10.82 -0.85 5.52
N LEU A 52 11.67 -0.26 6.36
CA LEU A 52 13.09 -0.16 6.06
C LEU A 52 13.82 -1.35 6.67
N VAL A 53 14.55 -2.07 5.83
CA VAL A 53 15.47 -3.14 6.24
C VAL A 53 16.91 -2.66 6.11
N ASP A 54 17.82 -3.36 6.77
CA ASP A 54 19.25 -3.07 6.66
C ASP A 54 19.78 -3.37 5.25
N ASP A 55 20.79 -2.61 4.82
CA ASP A 55 21.30 -2.68 3.44
C ASP A 55 22.02 -4.01 3.14
N ASP A 56 22.44 -4.74 4.17
CA ASP A 56 23.10 -6.04 4.12
C ASP A 56 22.16 -7.24 4.38
N ASP A 57 20.84 -7.01 4.48
CA ASP A 57 19.87 -8.07 4.66
C ASP A 57 19.87 -9.05 3.46
N PRO A 58 20.32 -10.31 3.64
CA PRO A 58 20.42 -11.28 2.54
C PRO A 58 19.05 -11.69 1.98
N GLN A 59 17.97 -11.50 2.72
CA GLN A 59 16.61 -11.80 2.26
C GLN A 59 16.05 -10.70 1.35
N HIS A 60 16.65 -9.51 1.38
CA HIS A 60 16.19 -8.34 0.63
C HIS A 60 17.36 -7.75 -0.18
N PRO A 61 17.67 -8.27 -1.38
CA PRO A 61 18.80 -7.81 -2.17
C PRO A 61 18.61 -6.38 -2.70
N PRO A 62 19.70 -5.59 -2.86
CA PRO A 62 19.63 -4.18 -3.25
C PRO A 62 18.76 -3.92 -4.48
N VAL A 63 17.79 -3.02 -4.34
CA VAL A 63 16.94 -2.60 -5.45
C VAL A 63 17.71 -1.62 -6.35
N PRO A 64 17.83 -1.86 -7.67
CA PRO A 64 18.47 -0.90 -8.58
C PRO A 64 17.61 0.36 -8.72
N VAL A 65 17.88 1.38 -7.91
CA VAL A 65 17.08 2.63 -7.83
C VAL A 65 16.84 3.26 -9.21
N ARG A 66 17.86 3.27 -10.09
CA ARG A 66 17.72 3.79 -11.47
C ARG A 66 16.70 3.00 -12.31
N ARG A 67 16.60 1.68 -12.12
CA ARG A 67 15.59 0.85 -12.80
C ARG A 67 14.20 1.23 -12.29
N VAL A 68 14.05 1.41 -10.98
CA VAL A 68 12.77 1.82 -10.37
C VAL A 68 12.31 3.18 -10.90
N LEU A 69 13.20 4.17 -10.97
CA LEU A 69 12.87 5.50 -11.49
C LEU A 69 12.35 5.46 -12.93
N ARG A 70 12.87 4.56 -13.76
CA ARG A 70 12.47 4.40 -15.17
C ARG A 70 11.17 3.62 -15.35
N GLN A 71 10.68 2.96 -14.31
CA GLN A 71 9.41 2.23 -14.37
C GLN A 71 8.25 3.21 -14.16
N LEU A 72 7.53 3.53 -15.24
CA LEU A 72 6.29 4.33 -15.17
C LEU A 72 5.24 3.67 -14.25
N TYR A 73 5.23 2.34 -14.18
CA TYR A 73 4.32 1.53 -13.36
C TYR A 73 5.12 0.66 -12.39
N PHE A 74 5.72 1.31 -11.39
CA PHE A 74 6.37 0.61 -10.29
C PHE A 74 5.31 -0.04 -9.37
N LYS A 75 5.41 -1.35 -9.16
CA LYS A 75 4.53 -2.07 -8.23
C LYS A 75 5.11 -1.99 -6.81
N ARG A 76 4.29 -1.49 -5.89
CA ARG A 76 4.67 -1.13 -4.51
C ARG A 76 5.36 -2.30 -3.81
N ARG A 77 6.63 -2.13 -3.46
CA ARG A 77 7.33 -3.03 -2.53
C ARG A 77 7.11 -2.53 -1.11
N ILE A 78 6.97 -3.44 -0.15
CA ILE A 78 6.85 -3.02 1.24
C ILE A 78 8.21 -2.89 1.89
N ARG A 79 9.11 -3.87 1.72
CA ARG A 79 10.43 -3.85 2.34
C ARG A 79 11.47 -3.22 1.42
N TRP A 80 12.20 -2.25 1.94
CA TRP A 80 13.20 -1.47 1.21
C TRP A 80 14.50 -1.38 1.98
N GLN A 81 15.62 -1.54 1.30
CA GLN A 81 16.90 -1.21 1.92
C GLN A 81 16.94 0.29 2.22
N ARG A 82 17.43 0.63 3.41
CA ARG A 82 17.45 2.01 3.91
C ARG A 82 18.10 2.97 2.92
N THR A 83 19.27 2.63 2.37
CA THR A 83 19.97 3.49 1.40
C THR A 83 19.20 3.62 0.08
N SER A 84 18.57 2.54 -0.40
CA SER A 84 17.73 2.59 -1.61
C SER A 84 16.51 3.49 -1.42
N ALA A 85 15.85 3.40 -0.26
CA ALA A 85 14.70 4.22 0.10
C ALA A 85 15.06 5.72 0.14
N ILE A 86 16.15 6.07 0.83
CA ILE A 86 16.64 7.46 0.93
C ILE A 86 16.85 8.07 -0.47
N ARG A 87 17.64 7.38 -1.30
CA ARG A 87 18.01 7.84 -2.65
C ARG A 87 16.78 7.99 -3.54
N LEU A 88 15.85 7.04 -3.46
CA LEU A 88 14.64 7.04 -4.26
C LEU A 88 13.68 8.17 -3.83
N THR A 89 13.51 8.39 -2.52
CA THR A 89 12.71 9.50 -1.99
C THR A 89 13.26 10.85 -2.43
N ARG A 90 14.58 11.06 -2.35
CA ARG A 90 15.21 12.31 -2.83
C ARG A 90 15.05 12.51 -4.33
N ALA A 91 15.22 11.44 -5.11
CA ALA A 91 15.05 11.47 -6.57
C ALA A 91 13.60 11.80 -6.97
N TRP A 92 12.61 11.13 -6.38
CA TRP A 92 11.19 11.46 -6.60
C TRP A 92 10.77 12.81 -6.02
N GLY A 93 11.52 13.33 -5.05
CA GLY A 93 11.37 14.68 -4.53
C GLY A 93 11.70 15.78 -5.53
N GLN A 94 12.47 15.46 -6.58
CA GLN A 94 12.92 16.45 -7.58
C GLN A 94 11.77 16.89 -8.51
N PRO A 95 11.69 18.18 -8.87
CA PRO A 95 10.63 18.71 -9.73
C PRO A 95 10.65 18.15 -11.16
N VAL A 96 11.80 17.65 -11.60
CA VAL A 96 12.02 17.04 -12.92
C VAL A 96 12.83 15.76 -12.72
N ILE A 97 12.31 14.63 -13.19
CA ILE A 97 13.04 13.35 -13.08
C ILE A 97 13.94 13.13 -14.29
N PHE A 98 13.37 13.34 -15.48
CA PHE A 98 14.03 13.11 -16.76
C PHE A 98 14.03 14.38 -17.62
N THR A 99 15.11 14.55 -18.39
CA THR A 99 15.22 15.54 -19.46
C THR A 99 15.23 14.83 -20.80
N LYS A 100 14.48 15.34 -21.77
CA LYS A 100 14.49 14.81 -23.14
C LYS A 100 15.86 15.02 -23.78
N GLY A 101 16.56 13.94 -24.11
CA GLY A 101 17.72 13.94 -24.98
C GLY A 101 17.33 13.82 -26.46
N LEU A 102 18.34 13.73 -27.34
CA LEU A 102 18.13 13.55 -28.78
C LEU A 102 17.47 12.19 -29.11
N ASP A 103 17.85 11.13 -28.38
CA ASP A 103 17.37 9.75 -28.63
C ASP A 103 16.88 9.00 -27.36
N GLU A 104 17.02 9.57 -26.16
CA GLU A 104 16.56 8.94 -24.91
C GLU A 104 16.24 9.94 -23.79
N ASP A 105 15.45 9.50 -22.80
CA ASP A 105 15.21 10.23 -21.56
C ASP A 105 16.43 10.10 -20.62
N LEU A 106 17.16 11.19 -20.45
CA LEU A 106 18.32 11.29 -19.56
C LEU A 106 17.86 11.65 -18.15
N LEU A 107 18.54 11.12 -17.12
CA LEU A 107 18.29 11.54 -15.74
C LEU A 107 18.69 13.01 -15.58
N HIS A 108 17.80 13.82 -15.00
CA HIS A 108 18.10 15.21 -14.67
C HIS A 108 19.28 15.27 -13.68
N GLU A 109 20.14 16.29 -13.78
CA GLU A 109 21.35 16.43 -12.94
C GLU A 109 21.02 16.41 -11.44
N SER A 110 19.95 17.10 -11.03
CA SER A 110 19.51 17.09 -9.64
C SER A 110 19.08 15.71 -9.14
N VAL A 111 18.56 14.84 -10.03
CA VAL A 111 18.27 13.44 -9.70
C VAL A 111 19.56 12.63 -9.61
N ALA A 112 20.49 12.83 -10.54
CA ALA A 112 21.79 12.16 -10.47
C ALA A 112 22.50 12.47 -9.15
N SER A 113 22.51 13.74 -8.73
CA SER A 113 23.04 14.18 -7.43
C SER A 113 22.26 13.59 -6.25
N ALA A 114 20.92 13.62 -6.29
CA ALA A 114 20.08 13.00 -5.26
C ALA A 114 20.35 11.49 -5.08
N LEU A 115 20.71 10.80 -6.17
CA LEU A 115 21.08 9.39 -6.14
C LEU A 115 22.47 9.13 -5.56
N GLU A 116 23.28 10.14 -5.27
CA GLU A 116 24.59 9.97 -4.62
C GLU A 116 24.49 10.14 -3.09
N GLN A 117 23.45 10.83 -2.62
CA GLN A 117 23.20 11.13 -1.21
C GLN A 117 22.67 9.89 -0.46
N ARG A 118 23.28 9.57 0.68
CA ARG A 118 22.98 8.36 1.48
C ARG A 118 22.63 8.64 2.93
N GLU A 119 22.89 9.86 3.38
CA GLU A 119 22.61 10.35 4.71
C GLU A 119 21.09 10.35 4.98
N PRO A 120 20.65 10.08 6.23
CA PRO A 120 19.23 10.11 6.57
C PRO A 120 18.56 11.44 6.20
N ILE A 121 17.31 11.38 5.74
CA ILE A 121 16.52 12.57 5.42
C ILE A 121 16.25 13.34 6.71
N SER A 122 16.68 14.61 6.74
CA SER A 122 16.42 15.47 7.89
C SER A 122 14.95 15.92 7.95
N ASN A 123 14.49 16.33 9.12
CA ASN A 123 13.13 16.88 9.27
C ASN A 123 12.88 18.09 8.36
N ARG A 124 13.88 18.96 8.18
CA ARG A 124 13.76 20.14 7.29
C ARG A 124 13.69 19.73 5.83
N GLU A 125 14.50 18.76 5.43
CA GLU A 125 14.47 18.22 4.08
C GLU A 125 13.12 17.56 3.77
N ALA A 126 12.56 16.80 4.71
CA ALA A 126 11.24 16.20 4.55
C ALA A 126 10.13 17.24 4.33
N ASP A 127 10.16 18.38 5.03
CA ASP A 127 9.20 19.47 4.81
C ASP A 127 9.28 20.01 3.38
N LEU A 128 10.48 20.26 2.88
CA LEU A 128 10.71 20.75 1.51
C LEU A 128 10.26 19.72 0.46
N LEU A 129 10.48 18.43 0.74
CA LEU A 129 10.04 17.34 -0.13
C LEU A 129 8.49 17.25 -0.17
N VAL A 130 7.83 17.38 0.98
CA VAL A 130 6.36 17.44 1.09
C VAL A 130 5.82 18.66 0.34
N GLU A 131 6.37 19.85 0.59
CA GLU A 131 6.00 21.09 -0.09
C GLU A 131 6.09 20.93 -1.61
N THR A 132 7.22 20.42 -2.10
CA THR A 132 7.44 20.22 -3.52
C THR A 132 6.39 19.27 -4.11
N ARG A 133 6.12 18.13 -3.47
CA ARG A 133 5.17 17.14 -3.99
C ARG A 133 3.72 17.57 -3.90
N MET A 134 3.36 18.38 -2.91
CA MET A 134 1.99 18.87 -2.73
C MET A 134 1.67 20.09 -3.57
N THR A 135 2.68 20.79 -4.10
CA THR A 135 2.46 22.01 -4.89
C THR A 135 2.83 21.84 -6.36
N ARG A 136 3.60 20.81 -6.74
CA ARG A 136 4.10 20.64 -8.11
C ARG A 136 3.81 19.25 -8.66
N THR A 137 3.23 19.22 -9.86
CA THR A 137 3.17 18.02 -10.69
C THR A 137 4.53 17.81 -11.36
N THR A 138 5.15 16.64 -11.16
CA THR A 138 6.38 16.27 -11.86
C THR A 138 6.07 15.43 -13.07
N ALA A 139 6.56 15.87 -14.24
CA ALA A 139 6.46 15.09 -15.45
C ALA A 139 7.16 13.74 -15.27
N GLY A 140 6.49 12.65 -15.65
CA GLY A 140 7.01 11.28 -15.54
C GLY A 140 6.74 10.57 -14.21
N MET A 141 6.02 11.17 -13.26
CA MET A 141 5.49 10.43 -12.11
C MET A 141 4.09 9.88 -12.39
N SER A 142 3.83 8.66 -11.93
CA SER A 142 2.49 8.08 -11.87
C SER A 142 1.89 8.23 -10.47
N GLU A 143 0.60 7.91 -10.33
CA GLU A 143 -0.09 7.86 -9.04
C GLU A 143 0.65 6.91 -8.08
N GLN A 144 1.05 5.74 -8.57
CA GLN A 144 1.80 4.75 -7.80
C GLN A 144 3.16 5.26 -7.32
N SER A 145 3.84 6.08 -8.11
CA SER A 145 5.12 6.69 -7.70
C SER A 145 4.93 7.72 -6.58
N ILE A 146 3.81 8.43 -6.53
CA ILE A 146 3.51 9.41 -5.48
C ILE A 146 3.17 8.72 -4.17
N GLU A 147 2.37 7.66 -4.24
CA GLU A 147 2.08 6.80 -3.09
C GLU A 147 3.38 6.19 -2.55
N SER A 148 4.21 5.64 -3.44
CA SER A 148 5.52 5.07 -3.07
C SER A 148 6.44 6.11 -2.45
N PHE A 149 6.49 7.32 -3.00
CA PHE A 149 7.22 8.43 -2.40
C PHE A 149 6.72 8.74 -0.98
N CYS A 150 5.40 8.79 -0.77
CA CYS A 150 4.81 9.04 0.56
C CYS A 150 5.19 7.96 1.56
N MET A 151 5.01 6.69 1.19
CA MET A 151 5.33 5.54 2.06
C MET A 151 6.81 5.50 2.42
N LEU A 152 7.70 5.74 1.45
CA LEU A 152 9.14 5.76 1.71
C LEU A 152 9.55 6.93 2.60
N LEU A 153 9.00 8.13 2.36
CA LEU A 153 9.28 9.29 3.19
C LEU A 153 8.75 9.07 4.60
N GLU A 154 7.56 8.48 4.75
CA GLU A 154 6.98 8.12 6.04
C GLU A 154 7.89 7.16 6.80
N ALA A 155 8.38 6.11 6.15
CA ALA A 155 9.25 5.13 6.77
C ALA A 155 10.57 5.74 7.28
N GLN A 156 10.97 6.91 6.75
CA GLN A 156 12.19 7.62 7.13
C GLN A 156 11.97 8.66 8.25
N VAL A 157 10.87 9.42 8.21
CA VAL A 157 10.64 10.54 9.16
C VAL A 157 9.46 10.34 10.11
N GLY A 158 8.72 9.24 9.93
CA GLY A 158 7.55 8.87 10.71
C GLY A 158 6.24 9.58 10.28
N PRO A 159 5.09 8.95 10.57
CA PRO A 159 3.78 9.48 10.16
C PRO A 159 3.45 10.82 10.83
N ALA A 160 3.86 11.03 12.09
CA ALA A 160 3.54 12.26 12.83
C ALA A 160 4.14 13.50 12.16
N ARG A 161 5.36 13.38 11.63
CA ARG A 161 6.02 14.45 10.90
C ARG A 161 5.28 14.76 9.61
N LEU A 162 4.97 13.74 8.81
CA LEU A 162 4.28 13.93 7.54
C LEU A 162 2.89 14.52 7.72
N VAL A 163 2.07 13.99 8.64
CA VAL A 163 0.74 14.55 8.91
C VAL A 163 0.84 16.02 9.28
N LYS A 164 1.81 16.39 10.13
CA LYS A 164 2.05 17.79 10.50
C LYS A 164 2.36 18.64 9.26
N SER A 165 3.40 18.30 8.50
CA SER A 165 3.86 19.09 7.36
C SER A 165 2.79 19.21 6.27
N MET A 166 2.06 18.14 6.00
CA MET A 166 0.95 18.14 5.05
C MET A 166 -0.21 19.01 5.53
N THR A 167 -0.56 18.93 6.82
CA THR A 167 -1.65 19.74 7.41
C THR A 167 -1.33 21.22 7.35
N GLU A 168 -0.12 21.62 7.78
CA GLU A 168 0.34 23.01 7.76
C GLU A 168 0.32 23.57 6.34
N LEU A 169 0.83 22.82 5.36
CA LEU A 169 0.81 23.26 3.97
C LEU A 169 -0.61 23.40 3.40
N LEU A 170 -1.51 22.47 3.74
CA LEU A 170 -2.92 22.54 3.32
C LEU A 170 -3.64 23.74 3.97
N GLU A 171 -3.28 24.11 5.20
CA GLU A 171 -3.80 25.31 5.86
C GLU A 171 -3.32 26.59 5.18
N ASP A 172 -2.10 26.62 4.66
CA ASP A 172 -1.52 27.77 3.95
C ASP A 172 -1.99 27.89 2.49
N MET A 173 -2.47 26.80 1.87
CA MET A 173 -3.00 26.81 0.50
C MET A 173 -4.23 27.69 0.36
N SER A 174 -4.28 28.47 -0.72
CA SER A 174 -5.47 29.21 -1.13
C SER A 174 -6.60 28.25 -1.53
N THR A 175 -7.85 28.72 -1.49
CA THR A 175 -9.00 27.94 -2.00
C THR A 175 -8.76 27.47 -3.44
N GLU A 176 -8.20 28.33 -4.30
CA GLU A 176 -7.89 27.96 -5.68
C GLU A 176 -6.92 26.78 -5.74
N GLN A 177 -5.82 26.84 -4.97
CA GLN A 177 -4.83 25.76 -4.88
C GLN A 177 -5.46 24.44 -4.41
N LEU A 178 -6.37 24.48 -3.43
CA LEU A 178 -7.07 23.29 -2.93
C LEU A 178 -7.97 22.62 -3.98
N TRP A 179 -8.41 23.36 -5.00
CA TRP A 179 -9.28 22.91 -6.08
C TRP A 179 -8.57 22.71 -7.43
N VAL A 180 -7.27 22.96 -7.54
CA VAL A 180 -6.53 22.75 -8.80
C VAL A 180 -6.70 21.30 -9.25
N ARG A 181 -7.34 21.15 -10.42
CA ARG A 181 -7.67 19.87 -11.05
C ARG A 181 -6.40 19.21 -11.62
N TRP A 182 -6.43 17.89 -11.78
CA TRP A 182 -5.36 17.10 -12.43
C TRP A 182 -4.01 17.12 -11.72
N THR A 183 -4.01 17.40 -10.42
CA THR A 183 -2.77 17.39 -9.67
C THR A 183 -2.54 15.98 -9.14
N LEU A 184 -1.57 15.29 -9.74
CA LEU A 184 -0.78 14.25 -9.08
C LEU A 184 -0.54 14.55 -7.57
N PRO A 185 -0.26 15.81 -7.15
CA PRO A 185 -0.25 16.23 -5.74
C PRO A 185 -1.43 15.81 -4.86
N SER A 186 -2.66 15.77 -5.38
CA SER A 186 -3.84 15.36 -4.59
C SER A 186 -3.78 13.88 -4.16
N TRP A 187 -3.14 13.01 -4.95
CA TRP A 187 -2.82 11.62 -4.56
C TRP A 187 -1.93 11.52 -3.32
N PHE A 188 -1.10 12.53 -3.09
CA PHE A 188 -0.33 12.63 -1.85
C PHE A 188 -1.24 12.96 -0.66
N THR A 189 -2.24 13.82 -0.83
CA THR A 189 -3.21 14.16 0.24
C THR A 189 -4.09 12.99 0.65
N PHE A 190 -4.42 12.10 -0.29
CA PHE A 190 -5.14 10.86 0.01
C PHE A 190 -4.43 9.99 1.06
N GLN A 191 -3.09 10.03 1.10
CA GLN A 191 -2.30 9.25 2.06
C GLN A 191 -2.51 9.69 3.51
N LEU A 192 -3.05 10.90 3.76
CA LEU A 192 -3.40 11.33 5.13
C LEU A 192 -4.34 10.35 5.83
N GLY A 193 -5.22 9.66 5.10
CA GLY A 193 -6.07 8.63 5.70
C GLY A 193 -5.24 7.55 6.39
N TYR A 194 -4.24 7.00 5.68
CA TYR A 194 -3.38 5.93 6.21
C TYR A 194 -2.44 6.45 7.29
N LEU A 195 -1.87 7.63 7.08
CA LEU A 195 -0.97 8.25 8.05
C LEU A 195 -1.66 8.53 9.39
N LEU A 196 -2.91 9.01 9.37
CA LEU A 196 -3.68 9.28 10.59
C LEU A 196 -3.94 8.00 11.41
N GLU A 197 -4.13 6.85 10.75
CA GLU A 197 -4.29 5.56 11.45
C GLU A 197 -3.02 5.10 12.14
N ARG A 198 -1.87 5.55 11.67
CA ARG A 198 -0.55 5.22 12.23
C ARG A 198 -0.14 6.15 13.37
N LEU A 199 -0.98 7.13 13.71
CA LEU A 199 -0.79 7.98 14.88
C LEU A 199 -1.50 7.43 16.11
N PRO A 200 -0.98 7.74 17.31
CA PRO A 200 -1.76 7.67 18.54
C PRO A 200 -3.08 8.42 18.41
N ARG A 201 -4.14 7.87 19.00
CA ARG A 201 -5.51 8.40 18.88
C ARG A 201 -5.60 9.88 19.21
N GLU A 202 -4.93 10.32 20.27
CA GLU A 202 -4.92 11.72 20.71
C GLU A 202 -4.29 12.64 19.64
N ARG A 203 -3.19 12.22 19.03
CA ARG A 203 -2.54 12.98 17.95
C ARG A 203 -3.40 13.01 16.69
N ALA A 204 -4.00 11.89 16.30
CA ALA A 204 -4.94 11.86 15.18
C ALA A 204 -6.14 12.80 15.43
N GLN A 205 -6.67 12.82 16.66
CA GLN A 205 -7.75 13.72 17.06
C GLN A 205 -7.35 15.19 17.08
N HIS A 206 -6.07 15.51 17.28
CA HIS A 206 -5.56 16.88 17.15
C HIS A 206 -5.59 17.39 15.69
N PHE A 207 -5.23 16.54 14.72
CA PHE A 207 -5.17 16.95 13.30
C PHE A 207 -6.52 16.95 12.59
N LYS A 208 -7.45 16.05 12.95
CA LYS A 208 -8.74 15.92 12.27
C LYS A 208 -9.57 17.23 12.23
N PRO A 209 -9.70 18.02 13.31
CA PRO A 209 -10.40 19.31 13.27
C PRO A 209 -9.73 20.33 12.35
N ARG A 210 -8.39 20.39 12.33
CA ARG A 210 -7.62 21.29 11.45
C ARG A 210 -7.88 20.97 9.98
N LEU A 211 -7.77 19.70 9.60
CA LEU A 211 -8.09 19.24 8.25
C LEU A 211 -9.55 19.49 7.86
N ARG A 212 -10.48 19.39 8.83
CA ARG A 212 -11.90 19.73 8.60
C ARG A 212 -12.08 21.21 8.30
N ASN A 213 -11.41 22.11 9.02
CA ASN A 213 -11.46 23.55 8.74
C ASN A 213 -10.93 23.88 7.33
N VAL A 214 -9.86 23.21 6.89
CA VAL A 214 -9.35 23.36 5.51
C VAL A 214 -10.41 22.94 4.49
N LEU A 215 -11.05 21.79 4.71
CA LEU A 215 -12.12 21.30 3.83
C LEU A 215 -13.31 22.27 3.81
N GLU A 216 -13.77 22.74 4.96
CA GLU A 216 -14.89 23.69 5.06
C GLU A 216 -14.59 25.00 4.33
N ARG A 217 -13.37 25.54 4.47
CA ARG A 217 -12.90 26.71 3.71
C ARG A 217 -12.90 26.46 2.21
N ALA A 218 -12.43 25.30 1.77
CA ALA A 218 -12.45 24.93 0.36
C ALA A 218 -13.89 24.85 -0.17
N LEU A 219 -14.81 24.26 0.59
CA LEU A 219 -16.22 24.10 0.21
C LEU A 219 -16.98 25.42 0.20
N SER A 220 -16.74 26.32 1.16
CA SER A 220 -17.44 27.60 1.26
C SER A 220 -17.14 28.55 0.10
N ALA A 221 -15.96 28.39 -0.51
CA ALA A 221 -15.50 29.21 -1.63
C ALA A 221 -15.58 28.48 -2.98
N ALA A 222 -16.10 27.25 -2.99
CA ALA A 222 -16.48 26.57 -4.23
C ALA A 222 -17.81 27.16 -4.71
N ASP A 223 -17.82 27.70 -5.93
CA ASP A 223 -19.03 27.72 -6.78
C ASP A 223 -19.64 26.30 -6.72
N PRO A 224 -20.98 26.08 -6.69
CA PRO A 224 -21.58 24.76 -6.49
C PRO A 224 -21.33 23.87 -7.71
N ARG A 225 -20.06 23.52 -7.93
CA ARG A 225 -19.61 22.52 -8.87
C ARG A 225 -19.97 21.20 -8.20
N PRO A 226 -20.85 20.41 -8.82
CA PRO A 226 -21.12 19.09 -8.30
C PRO A 226 -19.80 18.33 -8.20
N TRP A 227 -19.67 17.50 -7.16
CA TRP A 227 -18.61 16.52 -6.99
C TRP A 227 -18.48 15.54 -8.18
N SER A 228 -19.34 15.66 -9.19
CA SER A 228 -19.52 14.80 -10.36
C SER A 228 -18.35 14.81 -11.35
N ASP A 229 -17.50 15.82 -11.37
CA ASP A 229 -16.29 15.77 -12.21
C ASP A 229 -15.32 14.77 -11.58
N ARG A 230 -15.07 13.59 -12.15
CA ARG A 230 -14.18 12.52 -11.60
C ARG A 230 -12.70 12.91 -11.35
N GLN A 231 -12.35 14.19 -11.45
CA GLN A 231 -10.99 14.71 -11.34
C GLN A 231 -10.55 14.89 -9.88
N SER A 232 -9.33 14.48 -9.55
CA SER A 232 -8.76 14.63 -8.22
C SER A 232 -8.40 16.08 -7.90
N SER A 233 -8.54 16.44 -6.61
CA SER A 233 -8.09 17.72 -6.01
C SER A 233 -7.81 17.50 -4.52
N HIS A 234 -7.03 18.37 -3.89
CA HIS A 234 -6.76 18.30 -2.45
C HIS A 234 -8.05 18.34 -1.62
N ALA A 235 -8.99 19.22 -1.96
CA ALA A 235 -10.29 19.32 -1.29
C ALA A 235 -11.06 18.00 -1.35
N ARG A 236 -11.06 17.32 -2.51
CA ARG A 236 -11.71 16.01 -2.64
C ARG A 236 -10.99 14.91 -1.87
N SER A 237 -9.66 14.88 -1.94
CA SER A 237 -8.87 13.94 -1.17
C SER A 237 -9.16 14.09 0.33
N LEU A 238 -9.24 15.32 0.84
CA LEU A 238 -9.62 15.60 2.22
C LEU A 238 -11.05 15.17 2.53
N HIS A 239 -12.00 15.43 1.62
CA HIS A 239 -13.38 14.96 1.78
C HIS A 239 -13.44 13.44 1.95
N LEU A 240 -12.68 12.71 1.14
CA LEU A 240 -12.59 11.25 1.20
C LEU A 240 -11.85 10.74 2.44
N VAL A 241 -10.76 11.41 2.85
CA VAL A 241 -10.02 11.08 4.08
C VAL A 241 -10.88 11.27 5.33
N LEU A 242 -11.66 12.36 5.40
CA LEU A 242 -12.43 12.72 6.59
C LEU A 242 -13.77 11.99 6.68
N ASN A 243 -14.37 11.61 5.54
CA ASN A 243 -15.74 11.06 5.49
C ASN A 243 -15.82 9.63 4.93
N GLY A 244 -14.70 9.02 4.55
CA GLY A 244 -14.59 7.62 4.15
C GLY A 244 -15.47 7.25 2.94
N GLY A 245 -16.03 6.04 2.95
CA GLY A 245 -16.73 5.48 1.80
C GLY A 245 -18.09 6.11 1.50
N ARG A 246 -18.69 6.86 2.44
CA ARG A 246 -19.85 7.71 2.12
C ARG A 246 -19.47 8.77 1.09
N ALA A 247 -18.39 9.51 1.36
CA ALA A 247 -17.83 10.48 0.42
C ALA A 247 -17.39 9.81 -0.90
N ALA A 248 -16.91 8.57 -0.87
CA ALA A 248 -16.56 7.85 -2.10
C ALA A 248 -17.78 7.54 -2.96
N ILE A 249 -18.92 7.18 -2.36
CA ILE A 249 -20.17 6.99 -3.10
C ILE A 249 -20.65 8.31 -3.70
N GLU A 250 -20.55 9.42 -2.96
CA GLU A 250 -21.04 10.74 -3.38
C GLU A 250 -20.16 11.40 -4.45
N SER A 251 -18.83 11.19 -4.40
CA SER A 251 -17.86 11.96 -5.19
C SER A 251 -17.04 11.16 -6.21
N THR A 252 -17.05 9.82 -6.14
CA THR A 252 -16.22 8.97 -7.02
C THR A 252 -16.97 7.76 -7.58
N ASP A 253 -18.31 7.79 -7.62
CA ASP A 253 -19.16 6.65 -8.01
C ASP A 253 -18.88 5.36 -7.20
N GLY A 254 -18.29 5.49 -6.00
CA GLY A 254 -17.84 4.37 -5.18
C GLY A 254 -16.59 3.65 -5.68
N ASP A 255 -15.86 4.20 -6.65
CA ASP A 255 -14.63 3.60 -7.21
C ASP A 255 -13.59 3.32 -6.10
N PRO A 256 -13.13 2.07 -5.93
CA PRO A 256 -12.20 1.67 -4.89
C PRO A 256 -10.74 2.06 -5.17
N ARG A 257 -10.40 2.52 -6.38
CA ARG A 257 -9.07 3.06 -6.68
C ARG A 257 -8.73 4.31 -5.88
N TRP A 258 -9.71 4.95 -5.26
CA TRP A 258 -9.50 6.13 -4.43
C TRP A 258 -9.03 5.80 -3.00
N TYR A 259 -8.75 4.52 -2.68
CA TYR A 259 -8.04 4.01 -1.50
C TYR A 259 -8.43 4.54 -0.10
N THR A 260 -9.52 5.31 0.05
CA THR A 260 -10.05 5.79 1.34
C THR A 260 -11.00 4.81 2.00
N HIS A 261 -10.63 3.54 1.92
CA HIS A 261 -11.37 2.41 2.50
C HIS A 261 -11.16 2.27 3.99
N ILE A 262 -10.26 3.04 4.55
CA ILE A 262 -9.72 2.90 5.90
C ILE A 262 -10.82 2.90 6.97
N HIS A 263 -11.94 3.58 6.73
CA HIS A 263 -13.07 3.65 7.64
C HIS A 263 -14.31 2.89 7.16
N ASP A 264 -14.21 2.18 6.04
CA ASP A 264 -15.33 1.46 5.47
C ASP A 264 -15.56 0.14 6.22
N ASP A 265 -16.82 -0.17 6.47
CA ASP A 265 -17.20 -1.50 6.90
C ASP A 265 -17.09 -2.51 5.75
N SER A 266 -17.15 -3.80 6.11
CA SER A 266 -16.97 -4.87 5.14
C SER A 266 -18.02 -4.85 4.02
N GLU A 267 -19.26 -4.46 4.31
CA GLU A 267 -20.38 -4.44 3.36
C GLU A 267 -20.18 -3.34 2.33
N LEU A 268 -19.81 -2.16 2.79
CA LEU A 268 -19.49 -1.02 1.95
C LEU A 268 -18.32 -1.35 1.01
N ILE A 269 -17.25 -1.96 1.51
CA ILE A 269 -16.13 -2.42 0.69
C ILE A 269 -16.62 -3.35 -0.42
N SER A 270 -17.39 -4.37 -0.05
CA SER A 270 -17.80 -5.39 -1.02
C SER A 270 -18.76 -4.87 -2.05
N ARG A 271 -19.65 -3.97 -1.65
CA ARG A 271 -20.54 -3.24 -2.57
C ARG A 271 -19.74 -2.40 -3.56
N ARG A 272 -18.68 -1.72 -3.11
CA ARG A 272 -17.81 -0.90 -3.97
C ARG A 272 -17.05 -1.75 -4.98
N ILE A 273 -16.42 -2.84 -4.55
CA ILE A 273 -15.68 -3.72 -5.48
C ILE A 273 -16.65 -4.39 -6.48
N GLY A 274 -17.87 -4.77 -6.05
CA GLY A 274 -18.87 -5.37 -6.94
C GLY A 274 -19.43 -4.44 -8.02
N ARG A 275 -19.33 -3.11 -7.85
CA ARG A 275 -19.88 -2.11 -8.78
C ARG A 275 -18.94 -1.74 -9.93
N VAL A 276 -17.66 -2.06 -9.81
CA VAL A 276 -16.64 -1.47 -10.70
C VAL A 276 -16.47 -2.36 -11.92
N ALA A 277 -16.81 -1.81 -13.09
CA ALA A 277 -16.59 -2.47 -14.38
C ALA A 277 -15.10 -2.51 -14.78
N SER A 278 -14.27 -1.62 -14.21
CA SER A 278 -12.84 -1.55 -14.47
C SER A 278 -12.02 -2.49 -13.57
N VAL A 279 -10.77 -2.70 -13.95
CA VAL A 279 -9.82 -3.51 -13.17
C VAL A 279 -9.42 -2.74 -11.92
N VAL A 280 -9.96 -3.15 -10.77
CA VAL A 280 -9.46 -2.73 -9.45
C VAL A 280 -8.17 -3.49 -9.17
N GLU A 281 -7.09 -2.76 -8.89
CA GLU A 281 -5.84 -3.38 -8.46
C GLU A 281 -6.09 -4.14 -7.14
N PRO A 282 -5.64 -5.39 -7.02
CA PRO A 282 -5.75 -6.12 -5.77
C PRO A 282 -5.10 -5.38 -4.60
N ASP A 283 -5.81 -5.26 -3.49
CA ASP A 283 -5.35 -4.55 -2.30
C ASP A 283 -5.62 -5.40 -1.06
N ALA A 284 -4.55 -5.83 -0.39
CA ALA A 284 -4.66 -6.69 0.79
C ALA A 284 -5.34 -5.98 1.98
N HIS A 285 -5.25 -4.65 2.11
CA HIS A 285 -6.00 -3.90 3.12
C HIS A 285 -7.50 -4.00 2.85
N MET A 286 -7.91 -3.94 1.58
CA MET A 286 -9.31 -4.12 1.22
C MET A 286 -9.80 -5.54 1.52
N VAL A 287 -8.97 -6.57 1.37
CA VAL A 287 -9.31 -7.93 1.81
C VAL A 287 -9.43 -8.00 3.33
N PHE A 288 -8.53 -7.34 4.05
CA PHE A 288 -8.55 -7.27 5.51
C PHE A 288 -9.84 -6.64 6.05
N LEU A 289 -10.29 -5.53 5.43
CA LEU A 289 -11.52 -4.83 5.81
C LEU A 289 -12.79 -5.51 5.29
N GLY A 290 -12.80 -5.91 4.02
CA GLY A 290 -13.96 -6.50 3.32
C GLY A 290 -14.18 -7.99 3.56
N GLY A 291 -13.15 -8.68 4.06
CA GLY A 291 -13.11 -10.12 4.25
C GLY A 291 -12.85 -10.92 2.98
N LEU A 292 -12.90 -12.25 3.11
CA LEU A 292 -12.50 -13.20 2.05
C LEU A 292 -13.32 -13.09 0.75
N ARG A 293 -14.52 -12.51 0.80
CA ARG A 293 -15.31 -12.21 -0.42
C ARG A 293 -14.57 -11.30 -1.40
N VAL A 294 -13.78 -10.36 -0.88
CA VAL A 294 -12.94 -9.47 -1.71
C VAL A 294 -11.84 -10.27 -2.39
N LEU A 295 -11.16 -11.16 -1.65
CA LEU A 295 -10.13 -12.04 -2.18
C LEU A 295 -10.66 -12.94 -3.31
N ARG A 296 -11.87 -13.52 -3.13
CA ARG A 296 -12.54 -14.29 -4.19
C ARG A 296 -12.75 -13.46 -5.46
N GLN A 297 -13.12 -12.19 -5.33
CA GLN A 297 -13.33 -11.31 -6.48
C GLN A 297 -12.03 -10.97 -7.20
N TYR A 298 -10.92 -10.76 -6.47
CA TYR A 298 -9.60 -10.63 -7.09
C TYR A 298 -9.17 -11.92 -7.79
N GLY A 299 -9.46 -13.07 -7.18
CA GLY A 299 -9.10 -14.38 -7.71
C GLY A 299 -9.80 -14.84 -8.99
N ARG A 300 -11.01 -14.35 -9.28
CA ARG A 300 -11.76 -14.79 -10.48
C ARG A 300 -11.09 -14.45 -11.81
N ASP A 301 -10.38 -13.33 -11.88
CA ASP A 301 -9.83 -12.81 -13.14
C ASP A 301 -8.34 -12.44 -13.03
N TRP A 302 -7.62 -12.97 -12.03
CA TRP A 302 -6.22 -12.57 -11.79
C TRP A 302 -5.34 -12.73 -13.04
N ARG A 303 -5.56 -13.76 -13.87
CA ARG A 303 -4.82 -13.97 -15.13
C ARG A 303 -5.02 -12.84 -16.14
N LYS A 304 -6.23 -12.27 -16.21
CA LYS A 304 -6.54 -11.14 -17.10
C LYS A 304 -6.02 -9.82 -16.52
N LYS A 305 -5.97 -9.72 -15.19
CA LYS A 305 -5.63 -8.50 -14.45
C LYS A 305 -4.12 -8.33 -14.24
N LEU A 306 -3.36 -9.43 -14.19
CA LEU A 306 -1.94 -9.46 -13.86
C LEU A 306 -1.13 -10.02 -15.04
N ALA A 307 -0.99 -9.21 -16.10
CA ALA A 307 -0.39 -9.65 -17.36
C ALA A 307 1.16 -9.75 -17.32
N THR A 308 1.82 -9.07 -16.38
CA THR A 308 3.28 -9.00 -16.32
C THR A 308 3.84 -9.81 -15.15
N LEU A 309 5.12 -10.20 -15.24
CA LEU A 309 5.85 -10.85 -14.16
C LEU A 309 5.78 -10.02 -12.87
N ASP A 310 6.20 -8.74 -12.95
CA ASP A 310 6.21 -7.80 -11.82
C ASP A 310 4.82 -7.67 -11.15
N ALA A 311 3.72 -7.65 -11.92
CA ALA A 311 2.37 -7.59 -11.36
C ALA A 311 1.96 -8.87 -10.64
N GLN A 312 2.38 -10.03 -11.14
CA GLN A 312 2.11 -11.32 -10.49
C GLN A 312 2.97 -11.52 -9.23
N GLU A 313 4.23 -11.09 -9.24
CA GLU A 313 5.11 -11.15 -8.05
C GLU A 313 4.55 -10.28 -6.93
N TRP A 314 4.20 -9.03 -7.26
CA TRP A 314 3.55 -8.11 -6.34
C TRP A 314 2.23 -8.65 -5.77
N PHE A 315 1.43 -9.34 -6.60
CA PHE A 315 0.19 -9.95 -6.12
C PHE A 315 0.45 -11.07 -5.11
N ILE A 316 1.49 -11.89 -5.32
CA ILE A 316 1.92 -12.90 -4.33
C ILE A 316 2.40 -12.23 -3.05
N GLU A 317 3.20 -11.17 -3.14
CA GLU A 317 3.69 -10.42 -1.97
C GLU A 317 2.53 -9.90 -1.12
N GLN A 318 1.44 -9.45 -1.74
CA GLN A 318 0.29 -8.91 -1.01
C GLN A 318 -0.67 -9.95 -0.46
N MET A 319 -1.03 -10.95 -1.27
CA MET A 319 -2.08 -11.91 -0.91
C MET A 319 -1.52 -13.14 -0.19
N GLY A 320 -0.25 -13.48 -0.44
CA GLY A 320 0.43 -14.62 0.16
C GLY A 320 0.50 -14.65 1.69
N PRO A 321 0.57 -13.50 2.39
CA PRO A 321 0.44 -13.43 3.84
C PRO A 321 -0.91 -13.91 4.39
N ILE A 322 -2.00 -13.83 3.62
CA ILE A 322 -3.36 -14.07 4.12
C ILE A 322 -3.60 -15.57 4.33
N ASN A 323 -3.89 -15.96 5.56
CA ASN A 323 -4.17 -17.34 5.96
C ASN A 323 -5.62 -17.71 5.65
N ALA A 324 -5.88 -18.05 4.39
CA ALA A 324 -7.21 -18.42 3.91
C ALA A 324 -7.19 -19.51 2.82
N PRO A 325 -8.20 -20.40 2.76
CA PRO A 325 -8.35 -21.37 1.67
C PRO A 325 -8.34 -20.74 0.27
N GLU A 326 -8.86 -19.51 0.15
CA GLU A 326 -8.84 -18.76 -1.10
C GLU A 326 -7.42 -18.38 -1.54
N THR A 327 -6.55 -17.99 -0.61
CA THR A 327 -5.13 -17.74 -0.89
C THR A 327 -4.45 -19.02 -1.36
N LEU A 328 -4.72 -20.15 -0.69
CA LEU A 328 -4.20 -21.46 -1.08
C LEU A 328 -4.59 -21.80 -2.53
N ALA A 329 -5.87 -21.65 -2.87
CA ALA A 329 -6.36 -21.93 -4.21
C ALA A 329 -5.71 -21.04 -5.27
N LEU A 330 -5.46 -19.76 -4.94
CA LEU A 330 -4.74 -18.84 -5.82
C LEU A 330 -3.30 -19.27 -6.04
N MET A 331 -2.56 -19.61 -4.98
CA MET A 331 -1.17 -20.05 -5.10
C MET A 331 -1.04 -21.36 -5.88
N LEU A 332 -1.98 -22.30 -5.70
CA LEU A 332 -2.04 -23.53 -6.49
C LEU A 332 -2.27 -23.22 -7.98
N ALA A 333 -3.20 -22.31 -8.29
CA ALA A 333 -3.47 -21.89 -9.67
C ALA A 333 -2.28 -21.16 -10.31
N MET A 334 -1.57 -20.33 -9.55
CA MET A 334 -0.38 -19.62 -10.02
C MET A 334 0.80 -20.57 -10.24
N ARG A 335 1.00 -21.56 -9.35
CA ARG A 335 2.02 -22.61 -9.51
C ARG A 335 1.87 -23.39 -10.83
N ARG A 336 0.64 -23.59 -11.31
CA ARG A 336 0.39 -24.37 -12.54
C ARG A 336 0.50 -23.57 -13.84
N GLY A 337 0.19 -22.27 -13.82
CA GLY A 337 -0.05 -21.52 -15.06
C GLY A 337 0.24 -20.03 -15.01
N SER A 338 1.16 -19.59 -14.15
CA SER A 338 1.61 -18.19 -14.07
C SER A 338 3.06 -18.01 -14.55
N LEU A 339 3.46 -16.76 -14.79
CA LEU A 339 4.85 -16.39 -15.05
C LEU A 339 5.72 -16.56 -13.79
N VAL A 340 5.09 -16.48 -12.61
CA VAL A 340 5.71 -16.61 -11.29
C VAL A 340 5.54 -17.99 -10.66
N ARG A 341 5.39 -19.04 -11.50
CA ARG A 341 5.15 -20.42 -11.03
C ARG A 341 6.18 -20.91 -10.00
N THR A 342 7.46 -20.51 -10.17
CA THR A 342 8.54 -20.87 -9.24
C THR A 342 8.39 -20.13 -7.91
N THR A 343 8.04 -18.85 -7.94
CA THR A 343 7.76 -18.06 -6.73
C THR A 343 6.54 -18.63 -5.98
N ALA A 344 5.48 -18.98 -6.70
CA ALA A 344 4.30 -19.63 -6.13
C ALA A 344 4.61 -21.01 -5.54
N ALA A 345 5.49 -21.80 -6.17
CA ALA A 345 5.99 -23.06 -5.59
C ALA A 345 6.82 -22.81 -4.32
N GLY A 346 7.72 -21.84 -4.36
CA GLY A 346 8.52 -21.38 -3.22
C GLY A 346 7.67 -20.99 -2.01
N TRP A 347 6.53 -20.32 -2.25
CA TRP A 347 5.59 -19.93 -1.20
C TRP A 347 5.12 -21.13 -0.37
N PHE A 348 4.77 -22.26 -1.00
CA PHE A 348 4.39 -23.50 -0.27
C PHE A 348 5.52 -24.04 0.60
N HIS A 349 6.76 -23.98 0.10
CA HIS A 349 7.92 -24.44 0.87
C HIS A 349 8.19 -23.55 2.08
N THR A 350 8.12 -22.23 1.91
CA THR A 350 8.34 -21.27 3.02
C THR A 350 7.29 -21.37 4.13
N ARG A 351 6.13 -21.96 3.84
CA ARG A 351 4.98 -22.04 4.75
C ARG A 351 4.49 -23.47 4.97
N ALA A 352 5.35 -24.46 4.74
CA ALA A 352 4.96 -25.87 4.65
C ALA A 352 4.12 -26.32 5.84
N ASP A 353 4.59 -26.10 7.08
CA ASP A 353 3.87 -26.53 8.29
C ASP A 353 2.49 -25.89 8.44
N ALA A 354 2.33 -24.63 8.02
CA ALA A 354 1.06 -23.92 8.10
C ALA A 354 0.07 -24.35 7.02
N VAL A 355 0.55 -24.61 5.79
CA VAL A 355 -0.32 -24.89 4.63
C VAL A 355 -0.63 -26.37 4.46
N MET A 356 0.17 -27.29 5.02
CA MET A 356 -0.05 -28.74 4.91
C MET A 356 -1.46 -29.18 5.37
N PRO A 357 -2.00 -28.74 6.51
CA PRO A 357 -3.37 -29.08 6.91
C PRO A 357 -4.42 -28.58 5.91
N MET A 358 -4.23 -27.38 5.35
CA MET A 358 -5.14 -26.80 4.36
C MET A 358 -5.08 -27.56 3.03
N LEU A 359 -3.88 -27.98 2.62
CA LEU A 359 -3.67 -28.82 1.44
C LEU A 359 -4.32 -30.18 1.61
N ALA A 360 -4.16 -30.82 2.77
CA ALA A 360 -4.78 -32.10 3.08
C ALA A 360 -6.31 -32.02 3.03
N GLU A 361 -6.89 -30.91 3.49
CA GLU A 361 -8.34 -30.69 3.39
C GLU A 361 -8.78 -30.46 1.94
N ALA A 362 -8.09 -29.57 1.20
CA ALA A 362 -8.39 -29.31 -0.21
C ALA A 362 -8.24 -30.56 -1.10
N ALA A 363 -7.29 -31.44 -0.76
CA ALA A 363 -7.01 -32.70 -1.46
C ALA A 363 -8.15 -33.73 -1.35
N LYS A 364 -9.06 -33.60 -0.37
CA LYS A 364 -10.25 -34.47 -0.23
C LYS A 364 -11.38 -34.09 -1.18
N GLY A 365 -11.32 -32.90 -1.78
CA GLY A 365 -12.31 -32.43 -2.75
C GLY A 365 -12.19 -33.10 -4.11
N GLU A 366 -12.86 -32.53 -5.10
CA GLU A 366 -12.85 -33.01 -6.49
C GLU A 366 -12.29 -31.95 -7.45
N GLY A 367 -11.91 -32.38 -8.65
CA GLY A 367 -11.47 -31.50 -9.75
C GLY A 367 -10.00 -31.05 -9.67
N GLU A 368 -9.68 -30.05 -10.48
CA GLU A 368 -8.28 -29.61 -10.70
C GLU A 368 -7.59 -29.08 -9.44
N LEU A 369 -8.36 -28.46 -8.53
CA LEU A 369 -7.83 -27.91 -7.29
C LEU A 369 -7.40 -29.03 -6.33
N ALA A 370 -8.23 -30.07 -6.18
CA ALA A 370 -7.93 -31.21 -5.33
C ALA A 370 -6.70 -31.98 -5.82
N LEU A 371 -6.59 -32.21 -7.14
CA LEU A 371 -5.40 -32.82 -7.75
C LEU A 371 -4.14 -31.98 -7.50
N ALA A 372 -4.23 -30.66 -7.72
CA ALA A 372 -3.10 -29.75 -7.46
C ALA A 372 -2.68 -29.76 -5.98
N ALA A 373 -3.64 -29.84 -5.06
CA ALA A 373 -3.38 -29.93 -3.63
C ALA A 373 -2.68 -31.25 -3.27
N GLN A 374 -3.16 -32.39 -3.79
CA GLN A 374 -2.54 -33.71 -3.60
C GLN A 374 -1.09 -33.74 -4.11
N ASP A 375 -0.85 -33.22 -5.32
CA ASP A 375 0.49 -33.18 -5.90
C ASP A 375 1.45 -32.32 -5.08
N THR A 376 0.98 -31.16 -4.60
CA THR A 376 1.76 -30.26 -3.74
C THR A 376 2.06 -30.91 -2.38
N LEU A 377 1.07 -31.56 -1.78
CA LEU A 377 1.23 -32.25 -0.48
C LEU A 377 2.29 -33.34 -0.57
N ARG A 378 2.22 -34.22 -1.59
CA ARG A 378 3.23 -35.27 -1.82
C ARG A 378 4.63 -34.73 -2.08
N GLU A 379 4.74 -33.55 -2.69
CA GLU A 379 6.04 -32.89 -2.87
C GLU A 379 6.62 -32.41 -1.54
N LEU A 380 5.81 -31.75 -0.71
CA LEU A 380 6.24 -31.25 0.60
C LEU A 380 6.62 -32.40 1.54
N GLU A 381 5.85 -33.49 1.55
CA GLU A 381 6.14 -34.68 2.37
C GLU A 381 7.47 -35.33 1.98
N ARG A 382 7.74 -35.48 0.67
CA ARG A 382 9.02 -36.05 0.18
C ARG A 382 10.23 -35.24 0.65
N ARG A 383 10.13 -33.91 0.64
CA ARG A 383 11.20 -33.01 1.11
C ARG A 383 11.38 -32.97 2.62
N ARG A 384 10.39 -33.43 3.39
CA ARG A 384 10.50 -33.50 4.86
C ARG A 384 11.24 -34.76 5.32
N ILE A 385 11.23 -35.80 4.50
CA ILE A 385 11.82 -37.12 4.81
C ILE A 385 13.28 -37.22 4.32
N GLY A 386 13.63 -36.56 3.23
CA GLY A 386 14.99 -36.49 2.68
C GLY A 386 15.68 -35.21 3.07
#